data_AF-A0A2V6L506-F1
#
_entry.id   AF-A0A2V6L506-F1
#
_cell.length_a   1.000
_cell.length_b   1.000
_cell.length_c   1.000
_cell.angle_alpha   90.00
_cell.angle_beta   90.00
_cell.angle_gamma   90.00
#
_symmetry.space_group_name_H-M   'P 1'
#
loop_
_entity.id
_entity.type
_entity.pdbx_description
1 polymer ?
#
loop_
_entity_poly.entity_id
_entity_poly.type
_entity_poly.pdbx_seq_one_letter_code
_entity_poly.pdbx_strand_id
1 'polypeptide(L)'
;RFGARALAVIPVVLLFLLPAASISFAGSATWKAAPGTGDWNTATNWMPATVPNSPTDTATFATSSITGLSLSSLIQVNSIVFNAGASAFTITDNAFAFTLSGVGITNNSTATQTFMVGVNGTGGFGTLTFSNSATAVVQFHNSATADHATLINNGSGFTMSFGGTTVFWDTTSAGNSAITNNGGTVVGGGGGLTLFVDSATAGAATITCNAGPGGNGASVQFKVDATGGTARIKLSGNGEFEISEHNPPGLTTGSIEGNGDVFLGANTLTVGANNLNTTFSGIIQDGGIGGGSGGSLTKIGTGTLTLSGSNTYTGSTTITGGTLLVRNRRDSGTGTGAVNVNAGTLGGTGTIAGSVTAGTGSGSGAFLAPGVNRSTATLTIQGALTFNGDSTYDLNLNTTRSTADKVVAHGVTIASNAQFSFIPAGNGTLPLGTTFTIIDNTASTAIAGVFSNLPNGSTFTAGGNTFQVNYQGGDGNNLTLTVVQ
;
A
#
# COMPACT_ATOMS: atom_id res chain seq x y z
N ARG A 1 20.64 74.61 -73.82
CA ARG A 1 21.26 74.67 -72.48
C ARG A 1 20.62 73.56 -71.65
N PHE A 2 21.43 72.58 -71.21
CA PHE A 2 21.17 71.48 -70.25
C PHE A 2 19.93 70.57 -70.53
N GLY A 3 20.01 69.27 -70.79
CA GLY A 3 21.01 68.26 -70.48
C GLY A 3 20.59 67.48 -69.22
N ALA A 4 19.76 66.45 -69.36
CA ALA A 4 19.56 65.44 -68.32
C ALA A 4 19.29 64.06 -68.97
N ARG A 5 20.31 63.20 -68.94
CA ARG A 5 20.25 61.78 -69.27
C ARG A 5 19.76 61.03 -68.03
N ALA A 6 18.65 60.31 -68.13
CA ALA A 6 18.23 59.36 -67.10
C ALA A 6 18.97 58.04 -67.33
N LEU A 7 19.82 57.67 -66.38
CA LEU A 7 20.56 56.41 -66.35
C LEU A 7 19.64 55.34 -65.74
N ALA A 8 19.29 54.30 -66.50
CA ALA A 8 18.55 53.15 -65.99
C ALA A 8 19.49 52.26 -65.16
N VAL A 9 19.21 52.13 -63.86
CA VAL A 9 19.86 51.16 -62.98
C VAL A 9 18.87 50.05 -62.71
N ILE A 10 19.18 48.84 -63.19
CA ILE A 10 18.47 47.60 -62.89
C ILE A 10 19.06 47.05 -61.58
N PRO A 11 18.31 46.94 -60.47
CA PRO A 11 18.80 46.19 -59.32
C PRO A 11 18.60 44.70 -59.60
N VAL A 12 19.71 44.00 -59.79
CA VAL A 12 19.77 42.53 -59.69
C VAL A 12 19.45 42.16 -58.25
N VAL A 13 18.25 41.64 -58.01
CA VAL A 13 17.90 41.03 -56.72
C VAL A 13 18.59 39.67 -56.67
N LEU A 14 19.72 39.62 -55.99
CA LEU A 14 20.38 38.38 -55.60
C LEU A 14 19.49 37.69 -54.56
N LEU A 15 18.68 36.73 -55.00
CA LEU A 15 17.86 35.91 -54.12
C LEU A 15 18.80 34.96 -53.35
N PHE A 16 19.25 35.39 -52.17
CA PHE A 16 19.81 34.48 -51.20
C PHE A 16 18.70 33.49 -50.79
N LEU A 17 18.76 32.26 -51.32
CA LEU A 17 18.14 31.11 -50.66
C LEU A 17 18.87 30.92 -49.33
N LEU A 18 18.38 31.62 -48.31
CA LEU A 18 18.56 31.20 -46.93
C LEU A 18 17.98 29.78 -46.84
N PRO A 19 18.68 28.78 -46.29
CA PRO A 19 18.00 27.57 -45.87
C PRO A 19 17.00 28.03 -44.83
N ALA A 20 15.71 28.01 -45.19
CA ALA A 20 14.67 28.00 -44.20
C ALA A 20 14.96 26.76 -43.35
N ALA A 21 15.53 26.96 -42.17
CA ALA A 21 15.39 25.99 -41.11
C ALA A 21 13.88 25.81 -40.98
N SER A 22 13.37 24.70 -41.51
CA SER A 22 12.03 24.26 -41.23
C SER A 22 11.96 24.15 -39.72
N ILE A 23 11.33 25.13 -39.08
CA ILE A 23 10.90 25.02 -37.71
C ILE A 23 9.94 23.85 -37.75
N SER A 24 10.41 22.67 -37.38
CA SER A 24 9.57 21.49 -37.26
C SER A 24 8.57 21.86 -36.17
N PHE A 25 7.31 22.10 -36.54
CA PHE A 25 6.27 22.20 -35.53
C PHE A 25 6.28 20.89 -34.73
N ALA A 26 6.17 20.99 -33.40
CA ALA A 26 5.97 19.83 -32.56
C ALA A 26 4.79 19.02 -33.12
N GLY A 27 4.97 17.71 -33.19
CA GLY A 27 4.03 16.80 -33.80
C GLY A 27 4.32 15.37 -33.35
N SER A 28 3.27 14.55 -33.34
CA SER A 28 3.37 13.13 -33.03
C SER A 28 4.42 12.45 -33.91
N ALA A 29 5.34 11.70 -33.31
CA ALA A 29 6.45 11.08 -34.03
C ALA A 29 6.85 9.75 -33.41
N THR A 30 7.52 8.93 -34.22
CA THR A 30 8.02 7.59 -33.84
C THR A 30 9.52 7.62 -33.65
N TRP A 31 10.01 7.09 -32.53
CA TRP A 31 11.45 6.92 -32.27
C TRP A 31 12.06 5.99 -33.32
N LYS A 32 13.16 6.40 -33.94
CA LYS A 32 13.75 5.65 -35.06
C LYS A 32 14.27 4.28 -34.63
N ALA A 33 14.31 3.36 -35.59
CA ALA A 33 14.98 2.07 -35.42
C ALA A 33 16.50 2.22 -35.24
N ALA A 34 17.10 3.26 -35.81
CA ALA A 34 18.51 3.62 -35.67
C ALA A 34 18.67 5.15 -35.51
N PRO A 35 18.39 5.69 -34.31
CA PRO A 35 18.58 7.11 -34.02
C PRO A 35 20.08 7.44 -33.88
N GLY A 36 20.46 8.70 -34.05
CA GLY A 36 21.85 9.12 -33.95
C GLY A 36 22.35 9.25 -32.51
N THR A 37 21.44 9.57 -31.58
CA THR A 37 21.72 9.69 -30.14
C THR A 37 20.55 9.16 -29.32
N GLY A 38 20.72 9.08 -27.99
CA GLY A 38 19.64 8.78 -27.04
C GLY A 38 18.86 10.02 -26.56
N ASP A 39 19.07 11.20 -27.14
CA ASP A 39 18.42 12.42 -26.68
C ASP A 39 17.00 12.55 -27.27
N TRP A 40 15.98 12.58 -26.40
CA TRP A 40 14.57 12.76 -26.81
C TRP A 40 14.40 14.07 -27.57
N ASN A 41 15.08 15.13 -27.15
CA ASN A 41 14.86 16.48 -27.70
C ASN A 41 15.59 16.71 -29.04
N THR A 42 16.30 15.71 -29.55
CA THR A 42 16.94 15.75 -30.86
C THR A 42 15.96 15.28 -31.95
N ALA A 43 15.43 16.23 -32.74
CA ALA A 43 14.41 15.99 -33.78
C ALA A 43 14.82 14.90 -34.80
N THR A 44 16.10 14.79 -35.11
CA THR A 44 16.62 13.79 -36.06
C THR A 44 16.55 12.35 -35.55
N ASN A 45 16.28 12.12 -34.26
CA ASN A 45 16.03 10.79 -33.70
C ASN A 45 14.60 10.30 -33.92
N TRP A 46 13.70 11.17 -34.38
CA TRP A 46 12.28 10.89 -34.59
C TRP A 46 11.90 10.80 -36.07
N MET A 47 10.79 10.12 -36.35
CA MET A 47 10.15 10.03 -37.66
C MET A 47 8.65 10.36 -37.58
N PRO A 48 8.17 11.43 -38.26
CA PRO A 48 8.95 12.45 -38.97
C PRO A 48 9.96 13.15 -38.04
N ALA A 49 10.93 13.89 -38.61
CA ALA A 49 11.99 14.54 -37.86
C ALA A 49 11.49 15.77 -37.09
N THR A 50 10.60 15.51 -36.14
CA THR A 50 9.92 16.43 -35.23
C THR A 50 10.01 15.85 -33.83
N VAL A 51 10.18 16.69 -32.82
CA VAL A 51 10.17 16.25 -31.42
C VAL A 51 8.72 16.23 -30.94
N PRO A 52 8.18 15.10 -30.44
CA PRO A 52 6.91 15.08 -29.72
C PRO A 52 7.05 15.90 -28.44
N ASN A 53 6.39 17.07 -28.39
CA ASN A 53 6.50 18.03 -27.29
C ASN A 53 5.33 19.03 -27.23
N SER A 54 4.09 18.52 -27.36
CA SER A 54 2.84 19.29 -27.19
C SER A 54 1.80 18.45 -26.44
N PRO A 55 0.84 19.04 -25.71
CA PRO A 55 -0.28 18.33 -25.06
C PRO A 55 -1.10 17.41 -25.96
N THR A 56 -1.00 17.58 -27.29
CA THR A 56 -1.69 16.78 -28.31
C THR A 56 -0.80 15.70 -28.94
N ASP A 57 0.49 15.70 -28.67
CA ASP A 57 1.45 14.83 -29.36
C ASP A 57 1.49 13.42 -28.78
N THR A 58 1.66 12.44 -29.65
CA THR A 58 1.92 11.05 -29.29
C THR A 58 3.36 10.68 -29.66
N ALA A 59 4.14 10.26 -28.66
CA ALA A 59 5.46 9.68 -28.86
C ALA A 59 5.35 8.16 -29.02
N THR A 60 5.73 7.64 -30.19
CA THR A 60 5.58 6.21 -30.49
C THR A 60 6.93 5.50 -30.49
N PHE A 61 6.98 4.30 -29.93
CA PHE A 61 8.18 3.48 -29.79
C PHE A 61 7.98 2.09 -30.40
N ALA A 62 8.99 1.61 -31.11
CA ALA A 62 9.05 0.28 -31.73
C ALA A 62 10.43 -0.34 -31.47
N THR A 63 10.89 -1.28 -32.30
CA THR A 63 12.28 -1.79 -32.19
C THR A 63 13.28 -0.67 -32.47
N SER A 64 14.29 -0.51 -31.61
CA SER A 64 15.36 0.48 -31.81
C SER A 64 16.73 -0.05 -31.35
N SER A 65 17.79 0.44 -32.01
CA SER A 65 19.18 0.19 -31.63
C SER A 65 19.66 1.06 -30.46
N ILE A 66 18.95 2.15 -30.14
CA ILE A 66 19.19 2.96 -28.94
C ILE A 66 17.91 2.98 -28.11
N THR A 67 18.00 2.37 -26.93
CA THR A 67 16.86 2.19 -26.03
C THR A 67 16.98 2.97 -24.72
N GLY A 68 18.16 3.50 -24.41
CA GLY A 68 18.37 4.45 -23.32
C GLY A 68 18.14 5.86 -23.81
N LEU A 69 17.08 6.51 -23.32
CA LEU A 69 16.75 7.88 -23.65
C LEU A 69 17.03 8.82 -22.48
N SER A 70 17.52 10.01 -22.79
CA SER A 70 17.67 11.13 -21.86
C SER A 70 16.88 12.33 -22.36
N LEU A 71 16.44 13.18 -21.43
CA LEU A 71 15.91 14.50 -21.76
C LEU A 71 17.02 15.56 -21.67
N SER A 72 17.01 16.51 -22.59
CA SER A 72 17.85 17.72 -22.58
C SER A 72 17.03 19.03 -22.56
N SER A 73 15.70 18.94 -22.65
CA SER A 73 14.76 20.03 -22.36
C SER A 73 13.38 19.50 -21.95
N LEU A 74 12.49 20.40 -21.49
CA LEU A 74 11.13 20.07 -21.07
C LEU A 74 10.34 19.36 -22.18
N ILE A 75 9.66 18.28 -21.80
CA ILE A 75 8.74 17.50 -22.64
C ILE A 75 7.33 17.56 -22.07
N GLN A 76 6.34 17.75 -22.93
CA GLN A 76 4.93 17.46 -22.68
C GLN A 76 4.36 16.66 -23.86
N VAL A 77 3.67 15.57 -23.59
CA VAL A 77 2.99 14.78 -24.61
C VAL A 77 1.58 14.39 -24.15
N ASN A 78 0.69 14.14 -25.11
CA ASN A 78 -0.58 13.50 -24.86
C ASN A 78 -0.38 12.06 -24.38
N SER A 79 0.43 11.30 -25.11
CA SER A 79 0.61 9.88 -24.88
C SER A 79 1.97 9.36 -25.31
N ILE A 80 2.35 8.23 -24.72
CA ILE A 80 3.49 7.41 -25.14
C ILE A 80 2.95 6.03 -25.50
N VAL A 81 3.23 5.57 -26.71
CA VAL A 81 2.77 4.26 -27.19
C VAL A 81 3.97 3.39 -27.51
N PHE A 82 4.14 2.29 -26.78
CA PHE A 82 5.06 1.22 -27.15
C PHE A 82 4.30 0.19 -27.96
N ASN A 83 4.63 0.07 -29.24
CA ASN A 83 4.00 -0.87 -30.16
C ASN A 83 4.31 -2.33 -29.78
N ALA A 84 3.51 -3.26 -30.30
CA ALA A 84 3.82 -4.68 -30.21
C ALA A 84 5.23 -4.96 -30.75
N GLY A 85 6.03 -5.68 -29.99
CA GLY A 85 7.44 -5.97 -30.33
C GLY A 85 8.42 -4.82 -30.10
N ALA A 86 8.03 -3.71 -29.46
CA ALA A 86 8.97 -2.65 -29.09
C ALA A 86 10.12 -3.17 -28.23
N SER A 87 11.31 -2.57 -28.40
CA SER A 87 12.47 -2.84 -27.53
C SER A 87 12.16 -2.44 -26.07
N ALA A 88 12.95 -2.94 -25.11
CA ALA A 88 12.91 -2.45 -23.72
C ALA A 88 13.61 -1.09 -23.63
N PHE A 89 12.84 -0.01 -23.50
CA PHE A 89 13.33 1.35 -23.36
C PHE A 89 13.48 1.74 -21.89
N THR A 90 14.50 2.54 -21.64
CA THR A 90 14.70 3.27 -20.38
C THR A 90 14.70 4.75 -20.69
N ILE A 91 13.66 5.48 -20.29
CA ILE A 91 13.58 6.93 -20.45
C ILE A 91 13.96 7.56 -19.12
N THR A 92 15.02 8.35 -19.12
CA THR A 92 15.60 8.95 -17.92
C THR A 92 15.42 10.45 -17.93
N ASP A 93 14.81 10.95 -16.86
CA ASP A 93 14.78 12.38 -16.55
C ASP A 93 15.64 12.66 -15.30
N ASN A 94 16.70 13.44 -15.48
CA ASN A 94 17.63 13.80 -14.42
C ASN A 94 17.57 15.29 -14.05
N ALA A 95 16.91 16.12 -14.87
CA ALA A 95 17.07 17.58 -14.84
C ALA A 95 15.94 18.38 -15.54
N PHE A 96 14.89 17.75 -16.08
CA PHE A 96 13.82 18.40 -16.84
C PHE A 96 12.40 18.00 -16.38
N ALA A 97 11.39 18.41 -17.14
CA ALA A 97 9.99 18.02 -16.96
C ALA A 97 9.56 17.04 -18.04
N PHE A 98 8.74 16.04 -17.71
CA PHE A 98 8.14 15.12 -18.69
C PHE A 98 6.61 14.88 -18.56
N THR A 99 5.78 15.83 -18.96
CA THR A 99 4.32 15.78 -18.72
C THR A 99 3.60 14.76 -19.62
N LEU A 100 2.73 13.95 -19.03
CA LEU A 100 1.70 13.17 -19.72
C LEU A 100 0.32 13.78 -19.43
N SER A 101 -0.18 14.63 -20.33
CA SER A 101 -1.42 15.39 -20.14
C SER A 101 -2.68 14.77 -20.79
N GLY A 102 -2.51 13.66 -21.51
CA GLY A 102 -3.57 13.00 -22.27
C GLY A 102 -3.81 11.54 -21.87
N VAL A 103 -3.71 10.62 -22.83
CA VAL A 103 -3.97 9.17 -22.60
C VAL A 103 -2.93 8.53 -21.64
N GLY A 104 -1.72 9.09 -21.56
CA GLY A 104 -0.65 8.52 -20.73
C GLY A 104 0.16 7.46 -21.47
N ILE A 105 0.56 6.39 -20.77
CA ILE A 105 1.41 5.34 -21.32
C ILE A 105 0.54 4.16 -21.77
N THR A 106 0.75 3.70 -23.00
CA THR A 106 0.20 2.44 -23.51
C THR A 106 1.36 1.52 -23.89
N ASN A 107 1.55 0.44 -23.13
CA ASN A 107 2.54 -0.58 -23.45
C ASN A 107 1.88 -1.80 -24.11
N ASN A 108 1.83 -1.83 -25.44
CA ASN A 108 1.35 -2.99 -26.22
C ASN A 108 2.47 -4.01 -26.48
N SER A 109 3.67 -3.78 -25.94
CA SER A 109 4.80 -4.70 -26.07
C SER A 109 4.81 -5.73 -24.92
N THR A 110 5.60 -6.79 -25.07
CA THR A 110 5.92 -7.71 -23.97
C THR A 110 7.13 -7.27 -23.17
N ALA A 111 7.78 -6.17 -23.57
CA ALA A 111 8.99 -5.67 -22.93
C ALA A 111 8.63 -4.72 -21.78
N THR A 112 9.39 -4.81 -20.69
CA THR A 112 9.30 -3.86 -19.57
C THR A 112 9.86 -2.51 -20.01
N GLN A 113 9.05 -1.47 -19.87
CA GLN A 113 9.44 -0.09 -20.17
C GLN A 113 9.72 0.65 -18.86
N THR A 114 10.90 1.24 -18.75
CA THR A 114 11.39 1.86 -17.52
C THR A 114 11.38 3.38 -17.66
N PHE A 115 10.72 4.05 -16.72
CA PHE A 115 10.84 5.50 -16.54
C PHE A 115 11.61 5.75 -15.25
N MET A 116 12.76 6.40 -15.37
CA MET A 116 13.66 6.67 -14.25
C MET A 116 13.74 8.16 -13.97
N VAL A 117 13.46 8.51 -12.71
CA VAL A 117 13.58 9.88 -12.21
C VAL A 117 14.82 9.97 -11.33
N GLY A 118 15.80 10.77 -11.75
CA GLY A 118 17.11 10.89 -11.14
C GLY A 118 17.44 12.32 -10.68
N VAL A 119 18.62 12.45 -10.05
CA VAL A 119 19.23 13.73 -9.64
C VAL A 119 20.51 13.92 -10.44
N ASN A 120 20.77 15.13 -10.96
CA ASN A 120 21.96 15.38 -11.78
C ASN A 120 23.24 15.57 -10.95
N GLY A 121 24.39 15.57 -11.63
CA GLY A 121 25.72 15.61 -11.00
C GLY A 121 26.09 16.89 -10.24
N THR A 122 25.26 17.94 -10.28
CA THR A 122 25.47 19.19 -9.52
C THR A 122 24.46 19.37 -8.40
N GLY A 123 23.66 18.34 -8.09
CA GLY A 123 22.52 18.45 -7.16
C GLY A 123 21.35 19.25 -7.74
N GLY A 124 21.44 19.68 -9.00
CA GLY A 124 20.31 20.14 -9.79
C GLY A 124 19.41 18.95 -10.14
N PHE A 125 18.14 19.21 -10.37
CA PHE A 125 17.14 18.16 -10.50
C PHE A 125 16.12 18.50 -11.57
N GLY A 126 15.46 17.46 -12.09
CA GLY A 126 14.45 17.60 -13.10
C GLY A 126 13.06 17.72 -12.56
N THR A 127 12.45 18.87 -12.80
CA THR A 127 11.09 19.18 -12.42
C THR A 127 10.10 18.71 -13.47
N LEU A 128 9.25 17.71 -13.22
CA LEU A 128 7.92 17.67 -13.83
C LEU A 128 6.86 18.17 -12.86
N THR A 129 6.44 19.41 -13.02
CA THR A 129 5.54 20.09 -12.08
C THR A 129 4.61 21.04 -12.83
N PHE A 130 3.35 21.12 -12.41
CA PHE A 130 2.63 22.39 -12.27
C PHE A 130 1.83 22.33 -10.93
N SER A 131 1.97 23.17 -9.89
CA SER A 131 2.69 24.43 -9.64
C SER A 131 3.04 24.61 -8.14
N ASN A 132 4.18 25.26 -7.89
CA ASN A 132 4.67 25.89 -6.64
C ASN A 132 5.13 25.01 -5.44
N SER A 133 6.18 24.18 -5.62
CA SER A 133 7.32 24.01 -4.68
C SER A 133 8.33 22.97 -5.20
N ALA A 134 9.57 23.00 -4.74
CA ALA A 134 10.80 22.52 -5.40
C ALA A 134 11.20 21.03 -5.20
N THR A 135 10.75 20.09 -6.05
CA THR A 135 11.18 18.66 -6.02
C THR A 135 11.28 18.02 -7.42
N ALA A 136 12.04 16.92 -7.59
CA ALA A 136 12.16 16.16 -8.84
C ALA A 136 10.96 15.21 -8.99
N VAL A 137 10.20 15.18 -10.10
CA VAL A 137 8.86 14.56 -10.14
C VAL A 137 8.54 13.93 -11.54
N VAL A 138 7.68 12.90 -11.64
CA VAL A 138 6.91 12.41 -12.83
C VAL A 138 5.41 12.67 -12.58
N GLN A 139 4.55 13.07 -13.53
CA GLN A 139 3.16 13.48 -13.27
C GLN A 139 2.19 12.96 -14.34
N PHE A 140 1.11 12.33 -13.89
CA PHE A 140 -0.04 11.96 -14.72
C PHE A 140 -1.19 12.92 -14.42
N HIS A 141 -1.87 13.46 -15.46
CA HIS A 141 -3.06 14.32 -15.33
C HIS A 141 -4.30 13.78 -16.06
N ASN A 142 -5.47 14.35 -15.78
CA ASN A 142 -6.75 13.96 -16.38
C ASN A 142 -7.06 12.46 -16.17
N SER A 143 -7.32 11.71 -17.24
CA SER A 143 -7.61 10.26 -17.21
C SER A 143 -6.41 9.41 -17.64
N ALA A 144 -5.19 9.95 -17.58
CA ALA A 144 -3.97 9.25 -17.99
C ALA A 144 -3.71 7.98 -17.18
N THR A 145 -3.10 6.97 -17.82
CA THR A 145 -2.72 5.71 -17.14
C THR A 145 -1.21 5.45 -17.22
N ALA A 146 -0.63 4.92 -16.14
CA ALA A 146 0.74 4.37 -16.11
C ALA A 146 0.76 2.85 -16.35
N ASP A 147 -0.33 2.29 -16.89
CA ASP A 147 -0.60 0.86 -16.86
C ASP A 147 0.57 0.03 -17.42
N HIS A 148 0.94 -1.04 -16.69
CA HIS A 148 2.07 -1.92 -17.00
C HIS A 148 3.47 -1.25 -17.14
N ALA A 149 3.63 0.01 -16.73
CA ALA A 149 4.94 0.67 -16.68
C ALA A 149 5.75 0.28 -15.43
N THR A 150 7.07 0.37 -15.51
CA THR A 150 7.94 0.38 -14.33
C THR A 150 8.41 1.80 -14.04
N LEU A 151 8.06 2.34 -12.87
CA LEU A 151 8.39 3.68 -12.43
C LEU A 151 9.41 3.59 -11.29
N ILE A 152 10.54 4.28 -11.42
CA ILE A 152 11.59 4.29 -10.39
C ILE A 152 11.89 5.72 -9.96
N ASN A 153 11.62 5.99 -8.69
CA ASN A 153 11.84 7.25 -8.00
C ASN A 153 13.08 7.11 -7.11
N ASN A 154 14.22 7.64 -7.55
CA ASN A 154 15.48 7.47 -6.82
C ASN A 154 15.58 8.37 -5.59
N GLY A 155 16.10 7.85 -4.48
CA GLY A 155 16.44 8.70 -3.33
C GLY A 155 17.61 9.62 -3.65
N SER A 156 17.72 10.72 -2.90
CA SER A 156 18.79 11.68 -3.13
C SER A 156 20.15 11.13 -2.72
N GLY A 157 21.16 11.43 -3.54
CA GLY A 157 22.59 11.27 -3.25
C GLY A 157 23.22 12.48 -2.54
N PHE A 158 22.43 13.50 -2.21
CA PHE A 158 22.91 14.78 -1.68
C PHE A 158 22.17 15.15 -0.38
N THR A 159 22.89 15.78 0.55
CA THR A 159 22.33 16.28 1.81
C THR A 159 21.38 17.45 1.57
N MET A 160 20.25 17.49 2.28
CA MET A 160 19.18 18.50 2.17
C MET A 160 18.57 18.60 0.76
N SER A 161 18.52 17.49 0.03
CA SER A 161 17.96 17.41 -1.32
C SER A 161 16.84 16.38 -1.36
N PHE A 162 15.79 16.62 -2.14
CA PHE A 162 14.68 15.68 -2.32
C PHE A 162 15.06 14.52 -3.25
N GLY A 163 14.39 13.38 -3.09
CA GLY A 163 14.47 12.29 -4.07
C GLY A 163 13.62 12.58 -5.32
N GLY A 164 13.78 11.71 -6.32
CA GLY A 164 12.85 11.59 -7.44
C GLY A 164 11.45 11.29 -6.95
N THR A 165 10.46 11.87 -7.59
CA THR A 165 9.05 11.78 -7.20
C THR A 165 8.23 11.32 -8.39
N THR A 166 7.09 10.70 -8.16
CA THR A 166 6.01 10.50 -9.14
C THR A 166 4.72 11.02 -8.51
N VAL A 167 3.84 11.66 -9.26
CA VAL A 167 2.55 12.19 -8.82
C VAL A 167 1.47 11.76 -9.81
N PHE A 168 0.31 11.40 -9.29
CA PHE A 168 -0.90 11.13 -10.04
C PHE A 168 -1.94 12.14 -9.58
N TRP A 169 -2.42 12.99 -10.50
CA TRP A 169 -3.41 14.04 -10.23
C TRP A 169 -4.78 13.68 -10.80
N ASP A 170 -5.78 14.51 -10.51
CA ASP A 170 -7.09 14.47 -11.13
C ASP A 170 -7.75 13.08 -11.05
N THR A 171 -8.01 12.42 -12.18
CA THR A 171 -8.65 11.10 -12.27
C THR A 171 -7.71 10.03 -12.82
N THR A 172 -6.41 10.20 -12.63
CA THR A 172 -5.40 9.32 -13.23
C THR A 172 -5.28 7.98 -12.54
N SER A 173 -4.73 7.00 -13.24
CA SER A 173 -4.55 5.64 -12.73
C SER A 173 -3.13 5.15 -12.88
N ALA A 174 -2.55 4.63 -11.80
CA ALA A 174 -1.30 3.87 -11.89
C ALA A 174 -1.49 2.49 -12.55
N GLY A 175 -2.73 2.06 -12.84
CA GLY A 175 -3.03 0.80 -13.51
C GLY A 175 -2.38 -0.39 -12.80
N ASN A 176 -1.74 -1.28 -13.56
CA ASN A 176 -0.97 -2.42 -13.08
C ASN A 176 0.54 -2.13 -13.02
N SER A 177 0.94 -0.87 -12.82
CA SER A 177 2.37 -0.50 -12.81
C SER A 177 3.14 -1.12 -11.64
N ALA A 178 4.46 -1.23 -11.84
CA ALA A 178 5.41 -1.50 -10.77
C ALA A 178 6.13 -0.20 -10.41
N ILE A 179 5.90 0.32 -9.21
CA ILE A 179 6.46 1.58 -8.73
C ILE A 179 7.48 1.28 -7.62
N THR A 180 8.70 1.80 -7.76
CA THR A 180 9.75 1.67 -6.75
C THR A 180 10.23 3.05 -6.33
N ASN A 181 10.02 3.38 -5.06
CA ASN A 181 10.57 4.54 -4.37
C ASN A 181 11.81 4.10 -3.59
N ASN A 182 12.97 4.69 -3.87
CA ASN A 182 14.24 4.39 -3.20
C ASN A 182 14.54 5.43 -2.12
N GLY A 183 14.95 5.02 -0.92
CA GLY A 183 15.30 5.98 0.13
C GLY A 183 16.59 6.74 -0.13
N GLY A 184 16.78 7.87 0.56
CA GLY A 184 17.96 8.71 0.44
C GLY A 184 19.24 7.97 0.85
N THR A 185 20.31 8.20 0.11
CA THR A 185 21.57 7.45 0.29
C THR A 185 22.60 8.17 1.16
N VAL A 186 22.34 9.43 1.52
CA VAL A 186 23.21 10.26 2.38
C VAL A 186 22.41 10.96 3.47
N VAL A 187 23.09 11.37 4.56
CA VAL A 187 22.47 12.06 5.70
C VAL A 187 21.79 13.34 5.24
N GLY A 188 20.50 13.47 5.58
CA GLY A 188 19.64 14.57 5.16
C GLY A 188 19.19 14.51 3.69
N GLY A 189 19.53 13.46 2.95
CA GLY A 189 18.98 13.21 1.62
C GLY A 189 17.56 12.65 1.71
N GLY A 190 16.64 13.24 0.97
CA GLY A 190 15.25 12.81 0.85
C GLY A 190 15.12 11.49 0.11
N GLY A 191 14.16 10.67 0.52
CA GLY A 191 13.76 9.48 -0.23
C GLY A 191 12.97 9.83 -1.48
N GLY A 192 12.86 8.87 -2.38
CA GLY A 192 11.96 8.95 -3.52
C GLY A 192 10.51 8.91 -3.07
N LEU A 193 9.63 9.54 -3.83
CA LEU A 193 8.24 9.76 -3.43
C LEU A 193 7.27 9.31 -4.54
N THR A 194 6.16 8.68 -4.19
CA THR A 194 4.99 8.60 -5.06
C THR A 194 3.81 9.27 -4.38
N LEU A 195 3.05 10.08 -5.10
CA LEU A 195 1.94 10.85 -4.57
C LEU A 195 0.69 10.63 -5.43
N PHE A 196 -0.44 10.35 -4.82
CA PHE A 196 -1.76 10.36 -5.46
C PHE A 196 -2.58 11.50 -4.85
N VAL A 197 -3.15 12.35 -5.68
CA VAL A 197 -3.91 13.55 -5.28
C VAL A 197 -5.24 13.61 -6.01
N ASP A 198 -6.17 14.42 -5.50
CA ASP A 198 -7.52 14.60 -6.01
C ASP A 198 -8.27 13.27 -6.08
N SER A 199 -8.74 12.83 -7.24
CA SER A 199 -9.45 11.55 -7.42
C SER A 199 -8.56 10.46 -8.06
N ALA A 200 -7.23 10.61 -8.03
CA ALA A 200 -6.31 9.67 -8.65
C ALA A 200 -6.37 8.30 -7.96
N THR A 201 -6.06 7.23 -8.71
CA THR A 201 -6.07 5.86 -8.21
C THR A 201 -4.74 5.14 -8.40
N ALA A 202 -4.32 4.39 -7.38
CA ALA A 202 -3.20 3.45 -7.52
C ALA A 202 -3.59 2.19 -8.32
N GLY A 203 -4.87 2.00 -8.67
CA GLY A 203 -5.33 0.87 -9.46
C GLY A 203 -4.94 -0.46 -8.83
N ALA A 204 -4.24 -1.31 -9.58
CA ALA A 204 -3.69 -2.58 -9.13
C ALA A 204 -2.15 -2.55 -9.03
N ALA A 205 -1.55 -1.37 -8.89
CA ALA A 205 -0.10 -1.20 -8.91
C ALA A 205 0.57 -1.94 -7.73
N THR A 206 1.81 -2.37 -7.95
CA THR A 206 2.70 -2.77 -6.86
C THR A 206 3.64 -1.61 -6.55
N ILE A 207 3.54 -1.05 -5.34
CA ILE A 207 4.32 0.10 -4.91
C ILE A 207 5.28 -0.33 -3.81
N THR A 208 6.58 -0.15 -4.02
CA THR A 208 7.63 -0.49 -3.07
C THR A 208 8.32 0.78 -2.58
N CYS A 209 8.32 1.01 -1.27
CA CYS A 209 9.06 2.09 -0.61
C CYS A 209 10.24 1.50 0.18
N ASN A 210 11.44 1.70 -0.34
CA ASN A 210 12.67 1.20 0.26
C ASN A 210 13.19 2.15 1.35
N ALA A 211 13.92 1.58 2.30
CA ALA A 211 14.61 2.35 3.32
C ALA A 211 15.66 3.30 2.72
N GLY A 212 15.96 4.39 3.41
CA GLY A 212 17.11 5.26 3.15
C GLY A 212 18.32 4.77 3.94
N PRO A 213 19.35 4.17 3.31
CA PRO A 213 20.52 3.65 4.03
C PRO A 213 21.35 4.75 4.72
N GLY A 214 21.23 5.99 4.23
CA GLY A 214 21.92 7.16 4.78
C GLY A 214 21.01 8.35 5.05
N GLY A 215 19.79 8.39 4.48
CA GLY A 215 18.87 9.52 4.57
C GLY A 215 17.44 9.12 4.91
N ASN A 216 16.47 9.95 4.52
CA ASN A 216 15.05 9.70 4.73
C ASN A 216 14.60 8.47 3.92
N GLY A 217 13.64 7.71 4.43
CA GLY A 217 13.05 6.62 3.68
C GLY A 217 12.22 7.11 2.50
N ALA A 218 11.99 6.22 1.55
CA ALA A 218 11.10 6.52 0.43
C ALA A 218 9.64 6.53 0.88
N SER A 219 8.77 7.26 0.20
CA SER A 219 7.39 7.49 0.64
C SER A 219 6.37 7.22 -0.47
N VAL A 220 5.20 6.69 -0.11
CA VAL A 220 3.99 6.77 -0.93
C VAL A 220 2.90 7.51 -0.15
N GLN A 221 2.25 8.47 -0.80
CA GLN A 221 1.29 9.37 -0.15
C GLN A 221 -0.02 9.40 -0.93
N PHE A 222 -1.14 9.39 -0.22
CA PHE A 222 -2.48 9.59 -0.80
C PHE A 222 -3.13 10.77 -0.09
N LYS A 223 -3.53 11.77 -0.87
CA LYS A 223 -4.09 13.03 -0.37
C LYS A 223 -5.47 13.27 -0.97
N VAL A 224 -6.25 14.14 -0.31
CA VAL A 224 -7.59 14.53 -0.78
C VAL A 224 -8.46 13.29 -0.96
N ASP A 225 -9.01 13.02 -2.14
CA ASP A 225 -9.96 11.92 -2.39
C ASP A 225 -9.32 10.73 -3.12
N ALA A 226 -7.98 10.64 -3.14
CA ALA A 226 -7.27 9.64 -3.91
C ALA A 226 -7.59 8.22 -3.40
N THR A 227 -7.54 7.22 -4.29
CA THR A 227 -7.90 5.83 -3.94
C THR A 227 -6.74 4.86 -4.14
N GLY A 228 -6.61 3.86 -3.26
CA GLY A 228 -5.59 2.82 -3.38
C GLY A 228 -5.98 1.68 -4.32
N GLY A 229 -7.27 1.55 -4.67
CA GLY A 229 -7.77 0.44 -5.47
C GLY A 229 -7.43 -0.92 -4.86
N THR A 230 -6.86 -1.81 -5.67
CA THR A 230 -6.33 -3.11 -5.24
C THR A 230 -4.80 -3.13 -5.14
N ALA A 231 -4.15 -1.96 -5.03
CA ALA A 231 -2.71 -1.84 -5.02
C ALA A 231 -2.04 -2.60 -3.86
N ARG A 232 -0.83 -3.08 -4.10
CA ARG A 232 0.01 -3.77 -3.12
C ARG A 232 1.13 -2.82 -2.68
N ILE A 233 1.10 -2.41 -1.41
CA ILE A 233 2.08 -1.49 -0.82
C ILE A 233 3.11 -2.29 -0.01
N LYS A 234 4.40 -2.12 -0.34
CA LYS A 234 5.52 -2.82 0.29
C LYS A 234 6.47 -1.82 0.93
N LEU A 235 6.66 -1.88 2.24
CA LEU A 235 7.47 -0.91 2.98
C LEU A 235 8.69 -1.58 3.61
N SER A 236 9.84 -0.91 3.58
CA SER A 236 11.07 -1.42 4.19
C SER A 236 11.77 -0.39 5.07
N GLY A 237 12.20 -0.77 6.27
CA GLY A 237 12.99 0.08 7.17
C GLY A 237 12.28 1.37 7.55
N ASN A 238 12.79 2.53 7.16
CA ASN A 238 12.13 3.83 7.37
C ASN A 238 11.29 4.28 6.15
N GLY A 239 10.96 3.38 5.21
CA GLY A 239 10.08 3.68 4.10
C GLY A 239 8.62 3.83 4.54
N GLU A 240 7.90 4.78 3.95
CA GLU A 240 6.67 5.34 4.50
C GLU A 240 5.44 5.13 3.58
N PHE A 241 4.28 4.95 4.20
CA PHE A 241 2.96 5.06 3.59
C PHE A 241 2.12 6.08 4.38
N GLU A 242 1.72 7.16 3.74
CA GLU A 242 1.14 8.34 4.40
C GLU A 242 -0.27 8.64 3.85
N ILE A 243 -1.24 8.78 4.74
CA ILE A 243 -2.62 9.15 4.41
C ILE A 243 -3.17 10.26 5.32
N SER A 244 -2.36 10.91 6.15
CA SER A 244 -2.81 11.92 7.12
C SER A 244 -3.46 13.16 6.48
N GLU A 245 -3.20 13.43 5.20
CA GLU A 245 -3.79 14.52 4.42
C GLU A 245 -4.95 14.05 3.50
N HIS A 246 -5.49 12.85 3.74
CA HIS A 246 -6.66 12.31 3.03
C HIS A 246 -7.98 12.86 3.60
N ASN A 247 -9.01 13.00 2.75
CA ASN A 247 -10.35 13.41 3.15
C ASN A 247 -11.17 12.21 3.68
N PRO A 248 -12.22 12.44 4.50
CA PRO A 248 -13.15 11.38 4.84
C PRO A 248 -13.74 10.69 3.60
N PRO A 249 -13.94 9.35 3.61
CA PRO A 249 -13.87 8.46 4.78
C PRO A 249 -12.48 7.84 5.06
N GLY A 250 -11.42 8.27 4.37
CA GLY A 250 -10.12 7.62 4.41
C GLY A 250 -9.86 6.76 3.16
N LEU A 251 -8.78 5.98 3.18
CA LEU A 251 -8.24 5.29 2.01
C LEU A 251 -8.54 3.80 2.02
N THR A 252 -9.00 3.24 0.89
CA THR A 252 -9.01 1.79 0.64
C THR A 252 -7.91 1.38 -0.32
N THR A 253 -7.14 0.34 0.04
CA THR A 253 -6.08 -0.25 -0.80
C THR A 253 -6.10 -1.78 -0.76
N GLY A 254 -5.34 -2.42 -1.65
CA GLY A 254 -5.26 -3.88 -1.76
C GLY A 254 -4.63 -4.52 -0.53
N SER A 255 -3.37 -4.26 -0.26
CA SER A 255 -2.65 -4.86 0.87
C SER A 255 -1.43 -4.06 1.29
N ILE A 256 -1.03 -4.18 2.55
CA ILE A 256 0.24 -3.69 3.09
C ILE A 256 1.14 -4.87 3.51
N GLU A 257 2.45 -4.75 3.32
CA GLU A 257 3.44 -5.71 3.80
C GLU A 257 4.82 -5.09 4.04
N GLY A 258 5.66 -5.80 4.81
CA GLY A 258 7.02 -5.36 5.13
C GLY A 258 7.14 -4.72 6.51
N ASN A 259 8.18 -3.92 6.71
CA ASN A 259 8.62 -3.45 8.03
C ASN A 259 8.86 -1.94 8.13
N GLY A 260 8.18 -1.15 7.29
CA GLY A 260 8.25 0.32 7.31
C GLY A 260 7.19 1.00 8.17
N ASP A 261 6.94 2.28 7.89
CA ASP A 261 6.06 3.13 8.70
C ASP A 261 4.78 3.50 7.95
N VAL A 262 3.64 3.42 8.62
CA VAL A 262 2.33 3.86 8.09
C VAL A 262 1.80 4.99 8.96
N PHE A 263 1.58 6.15 8.36
CA PHE A 263 1.06 7.35 9.02
C PHE A 263 -0.39 7.58 8.61
N LEU A 264 -1.29 7.54 9.60
CA LEU A 264 -2.74 7.61 9.39
C LEU A 264 -3.33 9.00 9.61
N GLY A 265 -2.69 9.83 10.43
CA GLY A 265 -3.30 11.04 10.97
C GLY A 265 -4.60 10.72 11.72
N ALA A 266 -5.71 11.29 11.25
CA ALA A 266 -7.06 11.01 11.75
C ALA A 266 -7.87 10.11 10.79
N ASN A 267 -7.24 9.52 9.78
CA ASN A 267 -7.91 8.80 8.70
C ASN A 267 -8.00 7.29 8.93
N THR A 268 -8.97 6.66 8.27
CA THR A 268 -9.12 5.21 8.25
C THR A 268 -8.37 4.61 7.07
N LEU A 269 -7.48 3.67 7.33
CA LEU A 269 -6.88 2.81 6.30
C LEU A 269 -7.66 1.50 6.19
N THR A 270 -8.23 1.23 5.02
CA THR A 270 -8.89 -0.04 4.71
C THR A 270 -8.00 -0.90 3.83
N VAL A 271 -7.73 -2.14 4.26
CA VAL A 271 -6.83 -3.09 3.56
C VAL A 271 -7.49 -4.44 3.34
N GLY A 272 -7.13 -5.09 2.25
CA GLY A 272 -7.56 -6.44 1.87
C GLY A 272 -8.32 -6.51 0.55
N ALA A 273 -8.41 -5.40 -0.20
CA ALA A 273 -9.17 -5.35 -1.47
C ALA A 273 -8.63 -6.30 -2.56
N ASN A 274 -7.39 -6.78 -2.42
CA ASN A 274 -6.77 -7.75 -3.34
C ASN A 274 -6.74 -9.20 -2.81
N ASN A 275 -7.33 -9.45 -1.64
CA ASN A 275 -7.41 -10.78 -1.01
C ASN A 275 -6.07 -11.49 -0.74
N LEU A 276 -4.94 -10.77 -0.76
CA LEU A 276 -3.64 -11.37 -0.49
C LEU A 276 -3.45 -11.69 0.99
N ASN A 277 -2.64 -12.72 1.26
CA ASN A 277 -2.10 -12.98 2.58
C ASN A 277 -0.79 -12.19 2.74
N THR A 278 -0.72 -11.29 3.72
CA THR A 278 0.46 -10.45 3.97
C THR A 278 0.86 -10.41 5.44
N THR A 279 2.13 -10.07 5.66
CA THR A 279 2.66 -9.78 6.99
C THR A 279 3.20 -8.36 7.00
N PHE A 280 2.75 -7.56 7.96
CA PHE A 280 3.29 -6.25 8.27
C PHE A 280 3.91 -6.28 9.66
N SER A 281 5.21 -6.04 9.73
CA SER A 281 6.01 -6.01 10.97
C SER A 281 6.51 -4.61 11.32
N GLY A 282 6.08 -3.61 10.54
CA GLY A 282 6.37 -2.20 10.77
C GLY A 282 5.43 -1.56 11.80
N ILE A 283 5.41 -0.24 11.83
CA ILE A 283 4.58 0.54 12.76
C ILE A 283 3.46 1.24 11.98
N ILE A 284 2.22 1.06 12.42
CA ILE A 284 1.07 1.87 12.01
C ILE A 284 0.79 2.87 13.13
N GLN A 285 0.68 4.15 12.80
CA GLN A 285 0.61 5.23 13.78
C GLN A 285 -0.24 6.42 13.35
N ASP A 286 -0.66 7.21 14.34
CA ASP A 286 -1.23 8.54 14.14
C ASP A 286 -0.14 9.53 13.65
N GLY A 287 -0.53 10.79 13.41
CA GLY A 287 0.36 11.82 12.93
C GLY A 287 0.70 11.65 11.46
N GLY A 288 1.91 12.03 11.07
CA GLY A 288 2.29 12.17 9.67
C GLY A 288 2.39 13.64 9.27
N ILE A 289 2.55 13.89 7.97
CA ILE A 289 2.72 15.24 7.41
C ILE A 289 1.52 16.15 7.76
N GLY A 290 0.30 15.63 7.67
CA GLY A 290 -0.93 16.34 8.03
C GLY A 290 -1.21 16.40 9.53
N GLY A 291 -0.43 15.68 10.35
CA GLY A 291 -0.71 15.49 11.77
C GLY A 291 -2.02 14.72 12.02
N GLY A 292 -2.64 14.97 13.18
CA GLY A 292 -3.90 14.34 13.56
C GLY A 292 -3.74 13.07 14.40
N SER A 293 -4.83 12.69 15.04
CA SER A 293 -4.94 11.50 15.91
C SER A 293 -6.27 10.81 15.70
N GLY A 294 -6.36 9.56 16.12
CA GLY A 294 -7.57 8.74 15.95
C GLY A 294 -7.59 7.98 14.62
N GLY A 295 -6.42 7.83 13.97
CA GLY A 295 -6.26 7.01 12.79
C GLY A 295 -6.69 5.57 13.08
N SER A 296 -7.35 4.94 12.12
CA SER A 296 -8.00 3.64 12.33
C SER A 296 -7.69 2.65 11.20
N LEU A 297 -7.86 1.35 11.48
CA LEU A 297 -7.58 0.28 10.52
C LEU A 297 -8.84 -0.55 10.27
N THR A 298 -9.18 -0.79 9.01
CA THR A 298 -10.25 -1.72 8.62
C THR A 298 -9.70 -2.86 7.76
N LYS A 299 -9.93 -4.11 8.17
CA LYS A 299 -9.57 -5.32 7.44
C LYS A 299 -10.78 -5.89 6.69
N ILE A 300 -10.67 -5.95 5.37
CA ILE A 300 -11.69 -6.47 4.43
C ILE A 300 -11.14 -7.66 3.62
N GLY A 301 -11.98 -8.23 2.75
CA GLY A 301 -11.56 -9.29 1.81
C GLY A 301 -11.22 -10.62 2.48
N THR A 302 -10.93 -11.65 1.70
CA THR A 302 -10.75 -13.03 2.19
C THR A 302 -9.34 -13.35 2.66
N GLY A 303 -8.36 -12.50 2.33
CA GLY A 303 -6.95 -12.69 2.71
C GLY A 303 -6.68 -12.55 4.22
N THR A 304 -5.49 -12.95 4.62
CA THR A 304 -4.97 -12.82 5.99
C THR A 304 -4.00 -11.64 6.09
N LEU A 305 -4.25 -10.71 7.01
CA LEU A 305 -3.26 -9.71 7.43
C LEU A 305 -2.64 -10.17 8.75
N THR A 306 -1.33 -10.33 8.80
CA THR A 306 -0.59 -10.55 10.06
C THR A 306 0.09 -9.26 10.50
N LEU A 307 -0.27 -8.73 11.66
CA LEU A 307 0.40 -7.61 12.32
C LEU A 307 1.39 -8.13 13.35
N SER A 308 2.67 -7.82 13.20
CA SER A 308 3.74 -8.30 14.09
C SER A 308 4.61 -7.20 14.70
N GLY A 309 4.41 -5.95 14.29
CA GLY A 309 4.99 -4.77 14.92
C GLY A 309 4.14 -4.25 16.09
N SER A 310 4.72 -3.33 16.86
CA SER A 310 4.01 -2.57 17.91
C SER A 310 3.36 -1.34 17.26
N ASN A 311 2.04 -1.37 17.08
CA ASN A 311 1.29 -0.27 16.47
C ASN A 311 0.85 0.75 17.52
N THR A 312 0.75 2.02 17.14
CA THR A 312 0.52 3.15 18.06
C THR A 312 -0.63 4.08 17.65
N TYR A 313 -1.35 3.78 16.56
CA TYR A 313 -2.57 4.51 16.21
C TYR A 313 -3.62 4.39 17.31
N THR A 314 -4.42 5.44 17.49
CA THR A 314 -5.34 5.55 18.64
C THR A 314 -6.81 5.28 18.29
N GLY A 315 -7.15 5.25 17.00
CA GLY A 315 -8.47 4.84 16.53
C GLY A 315 -8.68 3.32 16.60
N SER A 316 -9.89 2.89 16.23
CA SER A 316 -10.28 1.48 16.31
C SER A 316 -9.65 0.60 15.23
N THR A 317 -9.68 -0.71 15.47
CA THR A 317 -9.42 -1.72 14.43
C THR A 317 -10.72 -2.46 14.14
N THR A 318 -11.19 -2.47 12.90
CA THR A 318 -12.42 -3.16 12.51
C THR A 318 -12.09 -4.30 11.54
N ILE A 319 -12.61 -5.49 11.81
CA ILE A 319 -12.55 -6.63 10.88
C ILE A 319 -13.95 -6.88 10.33
N THR A 320 -14.10 -6.80 9.02
CA THR A 320 -15.36 -7.11 8.31
C THR A 320 -15.19 -8.26 7.32
N GLY A 321 -13.99 -8.82 7.19
CA GLY A 321 -13.73 -10.01 6.37
C GLY A 321 -12.32 -10.57 6.49
N GLY A 322 -12.19 -11.86 6.17
CA GLY A 322 -10.92 -12.58 6.15
C GLY A 322 -10.35 -12.77 7.55
N THR A 323 -9.02 -12.73 7.68
CA THR A 323 -8.35 -12.97 8.97
C THR A 323 -7.40 -11.83 9.33
N LEU A 324 -7.47 -11.35 10.57
CA LEU A 324 -6.45 -10.52 11.20
C LEU A 324 -5.71 -11.33 12.27
N LEU A 325 -4.40 -11.50 12.09
CA LEU A 325 -3.53 -12.20 13.04
C LEU A 325 -2.64 -11.21 13.77
N VAL A 326 -2.81 -11.10 15.08
CA VAL A 326 -2.01 -10.28 15.97
C VAL A 326 -0.86 -11.12 16.52
N ARG A 327 0.38 -10.77 16.16
CA ARG A 327 1.61 -11.52 16.50
C ARG A 327 2.76 -10.61 16.95
N ASN A 328 2.43 -9.43 17.46
CA ASN A 328 3.41 -8.54 18.07
C ASN A 328 4.06 -9.19 19.30
N ARG A 329 5.33 -8.84 19.55
CA ARG A 329 6.11 -9.36 20.68
C ARG A 329 6.07 -8.47 21.91
N ARG A 330 5.71 -7.19 21.74
CA ARG A 330 5.63 -6.16 22.78
C ARG A 330 4.44 -5.25 22.49
N ASP A 331 4.00 -4.52 23.52
CA ASP A 331 2.97 -3.49 23.43
C ASP A 331 1.67 -4.00 22.77
N SER A 332 1.04 -3.20 21.90
CA SER A 332 -0.17 -3.57 21.19
C SER A 332 0.09 -3.82 19.70
N GLY A 333 -0.45 -4.90 19.16
CA GLY A 333 -0.44 -5.15 17.73
C GLY A 333 -1.55 -4.41 16.97
N THR A 334 -2.47 -3.72 17.65
CA THR A 334 -3.62 -3.04 17.03
C THR A 334 -3.83 -1.61 17.54
N GLY A 335 -2.79 -0.97 18.05
CA GLY A 335 -2.92 0.36 18.65
C GLY A 335 -3.65 0.34 20.00
N THR A 336 -4.09 1.51 20.47
CA THR A 336 -4.76 1.65 21.77
C THR A 336 -6.28 1.62 21.70
N GLY A 337 -6.85 1.83 20.51
CA GLY A 337 -8.30 1.81 20.29
C GLY A 337 -8.92 0.41 20.35
N ALA A 338 -10.25 0.38 20.41
CA ALA A 338 -11.00 -0.88 20.46
C ALA A 338 -10.87 -1.70 19.17
N VAL A 339 -10.96 -3.03 19.29
CA VAL A 339 -11.01 -3.97 18.17
C VAL A 339 -12.43 -4.52 18.01
N ASN A 340 -13.03 -4.30 16.85
CA ASN A 340 -14.38 -4.75 16.51
C ASN A 340 -14.32 -5.84 15.44
N VAL A 341 -14.72 -7.06 15.77
CA VAL A 341 -14.83 -8.18 14.82
C VAL A 341 -16.27 -8.25 14.36
N ASN A 342 -16.62 -7.51 13.30
CA ASN A 342 -17.96 -7.50 12.74
C ASN A 342 -18.21 -8.76 11.91
N ALA A 343 -17.19 -9.20 11.17
CA ALA A 343 -17.16 -10.47 10.44
C ALA A 343 -15.70 -10.88 10.19
N GLY A 344 -15.47 -12.15 9.82
CA GLY A 344 -14.13 -12.72 9.68
C GLY A 344 -13.55 -13.16 11.03
N THR A 345 -12.23 -13.35 11.06
CA THR A 345 -11.53 -13.97 12.19
C THR A 345 -10.48 -13.03 12.76
N LEU A 346 -10.52 -12.82 14.08
CA LEU A 346 -9.42 -12.26 14.86
C LEU A 346 -8.67 -13.40 15.54
N GLY A 347 -7.33 -13.42 15.44
CA GLY A 347 -6.51 -14.46 16.04
C GLY A 347 -5.08 -14.04 16.30
N GLY A 348 -4.24 -15.01 16.65
CA GLY A 348 -2.80 -14.83 16.81
C GLY A 348 -2.29 -15.08 18.23
N THR A 349 -1.03 -14.71 18.44
CA THR A 349 -0.26 -14.99 19.67
C THR A 349 0.18 -13.73 20.41
N GLY A 350 -0.23 -12.55 19.91
CA GLY A 350 0.25 -11.27 20.37
C GLY A 350 -0.61 -10.67 21.48
N THR A 351 -0.45 -9.35 21.65
CA THR A 351 -1.12 -8.55 22.66
C THR A 351 -1.93 -7.44 22.00
N ILE A 352 -3.16 -7.25 22.46
CA ILE A 352 -4.08 -6.18 22.08
C ILE A 352 -4.28 -5.31 23.32
N ALA A 353 -4.01 -4.01 23.23
CA ALA A 353 -4.23 -3.10 24.35
C ALA A 353 -5.71 -2.74 24.55
N GLY A 354 -6.42 -2.46 23.46
CA GLY A 354 -7.83 -2.07 23.50
C GLY A 354 -8.77 -3.20 23.93
N SER A 355 -10.04 -2.84 24.18
CA SER A 355 -11.10 -3.84 24.31
C SER A 355 -11.35 -4.56 22.99
N VAL A 356 -11.86 -5.78 23.06
CA VAL A 356 -12.25 -6.58 21.89
C VAL A 356 -13.74 -6.87 21.96
N THR A 357 -14.46 -6.60 20.89
CA THR A 357 -15.87 -6.97 20.72
C THR A 357 -16.00 -7.85 19.48
N ALA A 358 -16.43 -9.10 19.67
CA ALA A 358 -16.77 -10.00 18.58
C ALA A 358 -18.29 -9.98 18.35
N GLY A 359 -18.71 -9.75 17.11
CA GLY A 359 -20.11 -9.74 16.70
C GLY A 359 -20.81 -8.37 16.78
N THR A 360 -22.08 -8.38 16.39
CA THR A 360 -22.98 -7.30 15.95
C THR A 360 -22.61 -6.64 14.62
N GLY A 361 -21.88 -7.36 13.77
CA GLY A 361 -21.87 -7.17 12.31
C GLY A 361 -23.17 -7.63 11.62
N SER A 362 -24.23 -7.85 12.41
CA SER A 362 -25.63 -8.17 12.08
C SER A 362 -25.90 -9.53 11.42
N GLY A 363 -24.90 -10.40 11.35
CA GLY A 363 -25.02 -11.76 10.85
C GLY A 363 -23.96 -12.64 11.49
N SER A 364 -24.13 -13.95 11.39
CA SER A 364 -23.07 -14.87 11.82
C SER A 364 -21.80 -14.68 10.98
N GLY A 365 -20.65 -14.95 11.58
CA GLY A 365 -19.37 -14.92 10.87
C GLY A 365 -18.27 -14.12 11.56
N ALA A 366 -18.51 -13.58 12.76
CA ALA A 366 -17.46 -13.03 13.61
C ALA A 366 -16.84 -14.14 14.47
N PHE A 367 -15.54 -14.38 14.30
CA PHE A 367 -14.80 -15.44 14.98
C PHE A 367 -13.65 -14.85 15.80
N LEU A 368 -13.52 -15.29 17.05
CA LEU A 368 -12.26 -15.18 17.79
C LEU A 368 -11.59 -16.55 17.76
N ALA A 369 -10.38 -16.62 17.22
CA ALA A 369 -9.61 -17.86 17.08
C ALA A 369 -8.12 -17.58 17.38
N PRO A 370 -7.67 -17.66 18.65
CA PRO A 370 -6.26 -17.44 19.00
C PRO A 370 -5.34 -18.27 18.09
N GLY A 371 -5.65 -19.56 17.95
CA GLY A 371 -5.00 -20.46 17.02
C GLY A 371 -5.62 -20.42 15.63
N VAL A 372 -4.78 -20.49 14.60
CA VAL A 372 -5.22 -20.73 13.21
C VAL A 372 -4.55 -21.96 12.64
N ASN A 373 -5.20 -22.61 11.67
CA ASN A 373 -4.70 -23.83 11.02
C ASN A 373 -4.39 -24.97 12.01
N ARG A 374 -5.25 -25.18 13.02
CA ARG A 374 -5.14 -26.26 14.02
C ARG A 374 -3.89 -26.18 14.90
N SER A 375 -3.22 -25.03 14.94
CA SER A 375 -2.17 -24.73 15.92
C SER A 375 -2.80 -24.08 17.13
N THR A 376 -2.40 -24.51 18.33
CA THR A 376 -2.82 -23.87 19.58
C THR A 376 -2.02 -22.59 19.85
N ALA A 377 -2.65 -21.54 20.36
CA ALA A 377 -2.04 -20.24 20.64
C ALA A 377 -2.70 -19.51 21.82
N THR A 378 -1.96 -18.57 22.40
CA THR A 378 -2.49 -17.65 23.42
C THR A 378 -2.58 -16.24 22.86
N LEU A 379 -3.78 -15.68 22.80
CA LEU A 379 -4.00 -14.26 22.46
C LEU A 379 -4.24 -13.48 23.75
N THR A 380 -3.53 -12.36 23.93
CA THR A 380 -3.67 -11.50 25.12
C THR A 380 -4.44 -10.23 24.76
N ILE A 381 -5.48 -9.93 25.53
CA ILE A 381 -6.30 -8.72 25.43
C ILE A 381 -6.19 -8.02 26.78
N GLN A 382 -5.66 -6.81 26.82
CA GLN A 382 -5.51 -6.05 28.06
C GLN A 382 -6.80 -5.33 28.47
N GLY A 383 -7.71 -5.11 27.52
CA GLY A 383 -9.06 -4.60 27.78
C GLY A 383 -10.10 -5.69 28.03
N ALA A 384 -11.35 -5.27 28.10
CA ALA A 384 -12.49 -6.16 28.19
C ALA A 384 -12.72 -6.92 26.88
N LEU A 385 -13.21 -8.16 26.98
CA LEU A 385 -13.62 -9.00 25.86
C LEU A 385 -15.14 -9.21 25.88
N THR A 386 -15.82 -8.89 24.79
CA THR A 386 -17.26 -9.15 24.61
C THR A 386 -17.50 -10.09 23.44
N PHE A 387 -18.27 -11.15 23.67
CA PHE A 387 -18.87 -11.98 22.64
C PHE A 387 -20.34 -11.64 22.49
N ASN A 388 -20.74 -11.08 21.36
CA ASN A 388 -22.13 -10.84 21.02
C ASN A 388 -22.81 -12.11 20.50
N GLY A 389 -24.15 -12.08 20.43
CA GLY A 389 -24.97 -13.25 20.13
C GLY A 389 -24.78 -13.88 18.75
N ASP A 390 -24.13 -13.18 17.82
CA ASP A 390 -23.81 -13.61 16.46
C ASP A 390 -22.32 -13.98 16.28
N SER A 391 -21.54 -13.98 17.37
CA SER A 391 -20.13 -14.35 17.37
C SER A 391 -19.88 -15.80 17.78
N THR A 392 -18.70 -16.31 17.40
CA THR A 392 -18.23 -17.65 17.78
C THR A 392 -16.82 -17.58 18.36
N TYR A 393 -16.58 -18.27 19.48
CA TYR A 393 -15.24 -18.59 19.94
C TYR A 393 -14.78 -19.92 19.33
N ASP A 394 -13.81 -19.88 18.42
CA ASP A 394 -13.23 -21.06 17.76
C ASP A 394 -11.98 -21.52 18.50
N LEU A 395 -12.09 -22.64 19.23
CA LEU A 395 -11.03 -23.19 20.05
C LEU A 395 -10.32 -24.34 19.34
N ASN A 396 -9.01 -24.20 19.07
CA ASN A 396 -8.17 -25.35 18.77
C ASN A 396 -7.74 -26.07 20.05
N LEU A 397 -7.86 -27.40 20.09
CA LEU A 397 -7.32 -28.22 21.17
C LEU A 397 -6.56 -29.41 20.58
N ASN A 398 -5.30 -29.54 20.95
CA ASN A 398 -4.44 -30.64 20.54
C ASN A 398 -4.37 -31.71 21.64
N THR A 399 -5.07 -32.82 21.47
CA THR A 399 -5.14 -33.90 22.46
C THR A 399 -3.87 -34.75 22.52
N THR A 400 -3.05 -34.74 21.47
CA THR A 400 -1.75 -35.41 21.47
C THR A 400 -0.70 -34.63 22.26
N ARG A 401 -0.77 -33.29 22.20
CA ARG A 401 0.20 -32.39 22.87
C ARG A 401 -0.29 -31.88 24.22
N SER A 402 -1.54 -32.17 24.58
CA SER A 402 -2.21 -31.59 25.74
C SER A 402 -2.09 -30.06 25.74
N THR A 403 -2.36 -29.42 24.61
CA THR A 403 -2.40 -27.96 24.48
C THR A 403 -3.76 -27.51 23.96
N ALA A 404 -4.17 -26.29 24.31
CA ALA A 404 -5.37 -25.66 23.80
C ALA A 404 -5.10 -24.20 23.48
N ASP A 405 -5.94 -23.62 22.65
CA ASP A 405 -6.06 -22.17 22.53
C ASP A 405 -6.43 -21.56 23.88
N LYS A 406 -5.95 -20.33 24.08
CA LYS A 406 -6.25 -19.53 25.26
C LYS A 406 -6.47 -18.09 24.84
N VAL A 407 -7.48 -17.44 25.39
CA VAL A 407 -7.55 -15.99 25.41
C VAL A 407 -7.35 -15.49 26.83
N VAL A 408 -6.55 -14.45 27.01
CA VAL A 408 -6.42 -13.70 28.27
C VAL A 408 -7.15 -12.37 28.08
N ALA A 409 -8.02 -11.98 29.01
CA ALA A 409 -8.78 -10.72 28.92
C ALA A 409 -8.99 -10.09 30.32
N HIS A 410 -9.15 -8.77 30.38
CA HIS A 410 -9.46 -8.06 31.62
C HIS A 410 -10.96 -7.75 31.69
N GLY A 411 -11.74 -8.77 32.06
CA GLY A 411 -13.19 -8.75 32.05
C GLY A 411 -13.74 -9.41 30.79
N VAL A 412 -14.74 -10.28 30.97
CA VAL A 412 -15.33 -11.05 29.88
C VAL A 412 -16.85 -11.04 29.99
N THR A 413 -17.51 -10.67 28.89
CA THR A 413 -18.96 -10.74 28.74
C THR A 413 -19.32 -11.64 27.56
N ILE A 414 -20.24 -12.58 27.77
CA ILE A 414 -20.76 -13.49 26.77
C ILE A 414 -22.27 -13.26 26.70
N ALA A 415 -22.71 -12.61 25.63
CA ALA A 415 -24.13 -12.35 25.39
C ALA A 415 -24.87 -13.64 25.02
N SER A 416 -26.19 -13.62 25.22
CA SER A 416 -27.09 -14.69 24.76
C SER A 416 -26.88 -14.97 23.27
N ASN A 417 -26.94 -16.25 22.89
CA ASN A 417 -26.73 -16.80 21.55
C ASN A 417 -25.28 -16.88 21.06
N ALA A 418 -24.29 -16.29 21.76
CA ALA A 418 -22.89 -16.45 21.40
C ALA A 418 -22.52 -17.94 21.38
N GLN A 419 -21.78 -18.37 20.36
CA GLN A 419 -21.47 -19.78 20.13
C GLN A 419 -20.03 -20.11 20.53
N PHE A 420 -19.83 -21.37 20.91
CA PHE A 420 -18.52 -21.98 21.07
C PHE A 420 -18.34 -23.04 19.99
N SER A 421 -17.14 -23.12 19.44
CA SER A 421 -16.79 -24.08 18.40
C SER A 421 -15.47 -24.72 18.77
N PHE A 422 -15.37 -26.02 18.50
CA PHE A 422 -14.23 -26.83 18.88
C PHE A 422 -13.58 -27.45 17.65
N ILE A 423 -12.28 -27.25 17.52
CA ILE A 423 -11.46 -27.79 16.43
C ILE A 423 -10.47 -28.78 17.05
N PRO A 424 -10.76 -30.09 17.03
CA PRO A 424 -9.84 -31.10 17.53
C PRO A 424 -8.59 -31.16 16.64
N ALA A 425 -7.43 -31.32 17.27
CA ALA A 425 -6.21 -31.77 16.63
C ALA A 425 -5.64 -32.97 17.42
N GLY A 426 -5.09 -33.95 16.70
CA GLY A 426 -4.59 -35.18 17.30
C GLY A 426 -5.69 -36.19 17.63
N ASN A 427 -5.26 -37.32 18.22
CA ASN A 427 -6.08 -38.48 18.56
C ASN A 427 -5.69 -39.09 19.92
N GLY A 428 -5.04 -38.31 20.78
CA GLY A 428 -4.62 -38.76 22.11
C GLY A 428 -5.79 -38.86 23.09
N THR A 429 -5.75 -39.87 23.96
CA THR A 429 -6.56 -39.91 25.18
C THR A 429 -5.83 -39.14 26.27
N LEU A 430 -6.47 -38.11 26.78
CA LEU A 430 -5.93 -37.26 27.84
C LEU A 430 -6.20 -37.91 29.21
N PRO A 431 -5.31 -37.76 30.20
CA PRO A 431 -5.57 -38.22 31.55
C PRO A 431 -6.84 -37.58 32.16
N LEU A 432 -7.63 -38.36 32.90
CA LEU A 432 -8.75 -37.85 33.68
C LEU A 432 -8.28 -36.72 34.62
N GLY A 433 -9.05 -35.64 34.69
CA GLY A 433 -8.71 -34.45 35.47
C GLY A 433 -7.76 -33.47 34.79
N THR A 434 -7.30 -33.75 33.56
CA THR A 434 -6.55 -32.75 32.77
C THR A 434 -7.43 -31.53 32.51
N THR A 435 -6.99 -30.36 32.95
CA THR A 435 -7.76 -29.10 32.85
C THR A 435 -7.08 -28.11 31.93
N PHE A 436 -7.84 -27.53 31.01
CA PHE A 436 -7.41 -26.44 30.13
C PHE A 436 -8.12 -25.15 30.53
N THR A 437 -7.37 -24.09 30.83
CA THR A 437 -7.93 -22.73 30.90
C THR A 437 -7.95 -22.13 29.50
N ILE A 438 -9.16 -21.99 28.95
CA ILE A 438 -9.36 -21.53 27.56
C ILE A 438 -9.79 -20.07 27.48
N ILE A 439 -10.35 -19.51 28.55
CA ILE A 439 -10.50 -18.07 28.79
C ILE A 439 -9.97 -17.79 30.18
N ASP A 440 -8.95 -16.96 30.25
CA ASP A 440 -8.35 -16.43 31.48
C ASP A 440 -8.83 -15.00 31.68
N ASN A 441 -9.71 -14.83 32.65
CA ASN A 441 -10.32 -13.55 32.98
C ASN A 441 -9.55 -12.94 34.16
N THR A 442 -8.70 -11.98 33.83
CA THR A 442 -7.83 -11.30 34.81
C THR A 442 -8.53 -10.25 35.65
N ALA A 443 -9.80 -9.93 35.36
CA ALA A 443 -10.57 -9.01 36.20
C ALA A 443 -11.11 -9.72 37.45
N SER A 444 -11.29 -8.99 38.54
CA SER A 444 -11.82 -9.56 39.79
C SER A 444 -13.28 -10.04 39.70
N THR A 445 -14.03 -9.60 38.70
CA THR A 445 -15.41 -10.01 38.44
C THR A 445 -15.44 -11.32 37.65
N ALA A 446 -16.40 -12.19 37.96
CA ALA A 446 -16.67 -13.40 37.19
C ALA A 446 -17.00 -13.11 35.71
N ILE A 447 -16.83 -14.11 34.84
CA ILE A 447 -17.35 -14.06 33.46
C ILE A 447 -18.87 -13.83 33.54
N ALA A 448 -19.36 -12.82 32.82
CA ALA A 448 -20.78 -12.53 32.71
C ALA A 448 -21.38 -13.31 31.53
N GLY A 449 -22.27 -14.28 31.81
CA GLY A 449 -22.94 -15.09 30.80
C GLY A 449 -22.20 -16.39 30.44
N VAL A 450 -22.74 -17.15 29.48
CA VAL A 450 -22.20 -18.43 28.99
C VAL A 450 -22.47 -18.56 27.49
N PHE A 451 -21.63 -19.32 26.77
CA PHE A 451 -21.93 -19.66 25.37
C PHE A 451 -23.17 -20.56 25.31
N SER A 452 -24.05 -20.32 24.35
CA SER A 452 -25.36 -20.98 24.31
C SER A 452 -25.31 -22.48 24.10
N ASN A 453 -24.29 -22.97 23.41
CA ASN A 453 -24.03 -24.39 23.21
C ASN A 453 -22.94 -24.96 24.15
N LEU A 454 -22.52 -24.19 25.15
CA LEU A 454 -21.56 -24.63 26.17
C LEU A 454 -21.95 -24.13 27.58
N PRO A 455 -23.09 -24.57 28.15
CA PRO A 455 -23.51 -24.14 29.49
C PRO A 455 -22.56 -24.59 30.60
N ASN A 456 -22.56 -23.88 31.73
CA ASN A 456 -21.77 -24.26 32.90
C ASN A 456 -22.17 -25.66 33.42
N GLY A 457 -21.18 -26.50 33.74
CA GLY A 457 -21.37 -27.87 34.23
C GLY A 457 -21.76 -28.89 33.16
N SER A 458 -22.04 -28.46 31.92
CA SER A 458 -22.31 -29.36 30.80
C SER A 458 -21.07 -30.17 30.41
N THR A 459 -21.28 -31.22 29.63
CA THR A 459 -20.19 -32.00 29.02
C THR A 459 -20.33 -32.04 27.51
N PHE A 460 -19.20 -32.15 26.81
CA PHE A 460 -19.16 -32.42 25.38
C PHE A 460 -17.98 -33.34 25.06
N THR A 461 -18.13 -34.15 24.02
CA THR A 461 -17.07 -35.05 23.55
C THR A 461 -16.42 -34.49 22.30
N ALA A 462 -15.10 -34.40 22.30
CA ALA A 462 -14.35 -34.00 21.13
C ALA A 462 -12.92 -34.57 21.14
N GLY A 463 -12.40 -34.92 19.96
CA GLY A 463 -11.06 -35.52 19.84
C GLY A 463 -10.87 -36.81 20.66
N GLY A 464 -11.95 -37.58 20.88
CA GLY A 464 -11.93 -38.82 21.66
C GLY A 464 -11.95 -38.65 23.19
N ASN A 465 -12.15 -37.42 23.68
CA ASN A 465 -12.19 -37.10 25.12
C ASN A 465 -13.50 -36.38 25.44
N THR A 466 -14.06 -36.59 26.64
CA THR A 466 -15.20 -35.86 27.16
C THR A 466 -14.74 -34.81 28.15
N PHE A 467 -15.14 -33.57 27.93
CA PHE A 467 -14.78 -32.42 28.74
C PHE A 467 -15.99 -31.92 29.52
N GLN A 468 -15.80 -31.65 30.81
CA GLN A 468 -16.75 -30.89 31.63
C GLN A 468 -16.37 -29.40 31.61
N VAL A 469 -17.38 -28.55 31.49
CA VAL A 469 -17.25 -27.10 31.37
C VAL A 469 -17.41 -26.45 32.73
N ASN A 470 -16.51 -25.52 33.08
CA ASN A 470 -16.60 -24.73 34.31
C ASN A 470 -16.22 -23.26 34.06
N TYR A 471 -17.16 -22.32 34.25
CA TYR A 471 -16.97 -20.86 34.14
C TYR A 471 -16.47 -20.21 35.44
N GLN A 472 -16.27 -20.99 36.49
CA GLN A 472 -15.68 -20.59 37.77
C GLN A 472 -14.34 -21.33 38.00
N GLY A 473 -13.65 -21.68 36.92
CA GLY A 473 -12.36 -22.39 36.99
C GLY A 473 -11.20 -21.47 37.39
N GLY A 474 -10.02 -22.07 37.63
CA GLY A 474 -8.81 -21.36 38.03
C GLY A 474 -8.96 -20.68 39.39
N ASP A 475 -8.85 -19.35 39.43
CA ASP A 475 -9.06 -18.48 40.61
C ASP A 475 -10.54 -18.11 40.85
N GLY A 476 -11.49 -18.74 40.14
CA GLY A 476 -12.92 -18.64 40.41
C GLY A 476 -13.72 -17.87 39.35
N ASN A 477 -13.07 -17.38 38.30
CA ASN A 477 -13.66 -16.52 37.27
C ASN A 477 -13.26 -16.91 35.83
N ASN A 478 -12.61 -18.06 35.61
CA ASN A 478 -12.13 -18.49 34.30
C ASN A 478 -13.04 -19.54 33.64
N LEU A 479 -12.98 -19.62 32.30
CA LEU A 479 -13.56 -20.75 31.57
C LEU A 479 -12.51 -21.86 31.43
N THR A 480 -12.83 -23.00 32.03
CA THR A 480 -11.99 -24.20 32.03
C THR A 480 -12.73 -25.41 31.46
N LEU A 481 -11.97 -26.30 30.82
CA LEU A 481 -12.41 -27.58 30.30
C LEU A 481 -11.63 -28.70 30.99
N THR A 482 -12.30 -29.59 31.72
CA THR A 482 -11.67 -30.70 32.45
C THR A 482 -12.05 -32.04 31.84
N VAL A 483 -11.08 -32.90 31.56
CA VAL A 483 -11.32 -34.24 31.03
C VAL A 483 -11.98 -35.11 32.10
N VAL A 484 -13.15 -35.67 31.79
CA VAL A 484 -13.95 -36.52 32.68
C VAL A 484 -14.18 -37.93 32.13
N GLN A 485 -13.94 -38.16 30.84
CA GLN A 485 -13.96 -39.49 30.22
C GLN A 485 -13.08 -39.55 28.98
#